data_AF-A0A2N3WLA4-F1
#
_entry.id   AF-A0A2N3WLA4-F1
#
_cell.length_a   1.000
_cell.length_b   1.000
_cell.length_c   1.000
_cell.angle_alpha   90.00
_cell.angle_beta   90.00
_cell.angle_gamma   90.00
#
_symmetry.space_group_name_H-M   'P 1'
#
loop_
_entity.id
_entity.type
_entity.pdbx_description
1 polymer ?
#
loop_
_entity_poly.entity_id
_entity_poly.type
_entity_poly.pdbx_seq_one_letter_code
_entity_poly.pdbx_strand_id
1 'polypeptide(L)'
;MLTSLVVVAPLAYLARTWKLPFGATTVFLTAHAVLASTLVDFGFTGGRVVLAAAVAGLAADAALYGVRRAGASRRAQSLAAAGIVPVLLWSGVLAAVQLSYGIRWSAELVGGVVAVSALVSVLVVLLGQSGRTPATP
;
A
#
# COMPACT_ATOMS: atom_id res chain seq x y z
N MET A 1 7.60 6.16 -5.72
CA MET A 1 7.10 5.17 -6.71
C MET A 1 7.76 3.81 -6.55
N LEU A 2 9.09 3.70 -6.67
CA LEU A 2 9.81 2.45 -6.39
C LEU A 2 9.58 1.92 -4.97
N THR A 3 9.56 2.82 -3.97
CA THR A 3 9.21 2.47 -2.58
C THR A 3 7.82 1.85 -2.44
N SER A 4 6.85 2.31 -3.22
CA SER A 4 5.50 1.75 -3.26
C SER A 4 5.50 0.34 -3.84
N LEU A 5 6.38 0.04 -4.80
CA LEU A 5 6.55 -1.32 -5.32
C LEU A 5 7.15 -2.26 -4.28
N VAL A 6 8.13 -1.80 -3.50
CA VAL A 6 8.72 -2.57 -2.39
C VAL A 6 7.66 -2.95 -1.36
N VAL A 7 6.68 -2.07 -1.12
CA VAL A 7 5.58 -2.32 -0.18
C VAL A 7 4.49 -3.21 -0.80
N VAL A 8 4.06 -2.90 -2.02
CA VAL A 8 2.87 -3.53 -2.62
C VAL A 8 3.18 -4.90 -3.23
N ALA A 9 4.36 -5.09 -3.84
CA ALA A 9 4.70 -6.37 -4.48
C ALA A 9 4.60 -7.58 -3.52
N PRO A 10 5.20 -7.57 -2.31
CA PRO A 10 5.06 -8.69 -1.38
C PRO A 10 3.62 -8.87 -0.90
N LEU A 11 2.89 -7.80 -0.61
CA LEU A 11 1.48 -7.89 -0.19
C LEU A 11 0.58 -8.44 -1.30
N ALA A 12 0.76 -8.00 -2.54
CA ALA A 12 0.00 -8.49 -3.69
C ALA A 12 0.35 -9.95 -4.01
N TYR A 13 1.61 -10.35 -3.84
CA TYR A 13 2.05 -11.73 -3.96
C TYR A 13 1.41 -12.61 -2.88
N LEU A 14 1.47 -12.18 -1.61
CA LEU A 14 0.86 -12.86 -0.47
C LEU A 14 -0.66 -12.95 -0.61
N ALA A 15 -1.35 -11.88 -1.01
CA ALA A 15 -2.80 -11.89 -1.25
C ALA A 15 -3.22 -12.86 -2.36
N ARG A 16 -2.31 -13.15 -3.31
CA ARG A 16 -2.56 -14.09 -4.41
C ARG A 16 -2.30 -15.53 -3.99
N THR A 17 -1.27 -15.76 -3.18
CA THR A 17 -0.81 -17.11 -2.81
C THR A 17 -1.47 -17.61 -1.52
N TRP A 18 -1.71 -16.74 -0.54
CA TRP A 18 -2.21 -17.05 0.81
C TRP A 18 -3.44 -16.23 1.18
N LYS A 19 -4.27 -16.75 2.10
CA LYS A 19 -5.34 -15.96 2.74
C LYS A 19 -4.69 -15.09 3.82
N LEU A 20 -4.45 -13.82 3.53
CA LEU A 20 -3.89 -12.87 4.50
C LEU A 20 -4.82 -12.73 5.73
N PRO A 21 -4.34 -13.04 6.95
CA PRO A 21 -5.11 -12.77 8.17
C PRO A 21 -5.29 -11.27 8.34
N PHE A 22 -6.38 -10.88 9.02
CA PHE A 22 -6.59 -9.48 9.37
C PHE A 22 -5.43 -9.00 10.27
N GLY A 23 -4.87 -7.83 9.96
CA GLY A 23 -3.71 -7.28 10.65
C GLY A 23 -2.38 -7.52 9.93
N ALA A 24 -2.32 -8.40 8.93
CA ALA A 24 -1.08 -8.65 8.19
C ALA A 24 -0.59 -7.40 7.44
N THR A 25 -1.52 -6.65 6.83
CA THR A 25 -1.19 -5.39 6.13
C THR A 25 -0.72 -4.35 7.14
N THR A 26 -1.42 -4.22 8.27
CA THR A 26 -1.06 -3.33 9.37
C THR A 26 0.35 -3.58 9.88
N VAL A 27 0.67 -4.84 10.23
CA VAL A 27 1.99 -5.22 10.74
C VAL A 27 3.07 -4.91 9.70
N PHE A 28 2.83 -5.27 8.44
CA PHE A 28 3.80 -5.05 7.37
C PHE A 28 4.08 -3.55 7.14
N LEU A 29 3.04 -2.72 7.01
CA LEU A 29 3.20 -1.27 6.81
C LEU A 29 3.84 -0.59 8.02
N THR A 30 3.46 -0.99 9.24
CA THR A 30 4.03 -0.43 10.47
C THR A 30 5.51 -0.79 10.59
N ALA A 31 5.85 -2.07 10.39
CA ALA A 31 7.24 -2.53 10.41
C ALA A 31 8.08 -1.83 9.34
N HIS A 32 7.54 -1.67 8.13
CA HIS A 32 8.19 -0.92 7.06
C HIS A 32 8.44 0.54 7.46
N ALA A 33 7.45 1.22 8.04
CA ALA A 33 7.60 2.61 8.49
C ALA A 33 8.63 2.75 9.62
N VAL A 34 8.66 1.80 10.58
CA VAL A 34 9.68 1.76 11.64
C VAL A 34 11.07 1.56 11.04
N LEU A 35 11.26 0.62 10.12
CA LEU A 35 12.53 0.40 9.45
C LEU A 35 12.94 1.60 8.59
N ALA A 36 11.99 2.23 7.89
CA ALA A 36 12.27 3.46 7.14
C ALA A 36 12.71 4.60 8.06
N SER A 37 12.22 4.64 9.30
CA SER A 37 12.59 5.68 10.27
C SER A 37 14.00 5.58 10.82
N THR A 38 14.69 4.46 10.61
CA THR A 38 16.09 4.31 10.99
C THR A 38 17.06 4.82 9.92
N LEU A 39 16.56 5.16 8.72
CA LEU A 39 17.39 5.68 7.64
C LEU A 39 17.70 7.17 7.86
N VAL A 40 19.00 7.52 7.80
CA VAL A 40 19.56 8.84 8.16
C VAL A 40 18.91 10.00 7.39
N ASP A 41 18.58 9.80 6.11
CA ASP A 41 17.97 10.83 5.25
C ASP A 41 16.44 10.92 5.36
N PHE A 42 15.81 10.05 6.15
CA PHE A 42 14.36 10.03 6.35
C PHE A 42 13.95 10.83 7.61
N GLY A 43 14.61 11.94 7.92
CA GLY A 43 14.33 12.79 9.09
C GLY A 43 12.88 13.29 9.25
N PHE A 44 12.03 13.12 8.23
CA PHE A 44 10.58 13.38 8.27
C PHE A 44 9.74 12.22 8.83
N THR A 45 10.35 11.12 9.25
CA THR A 45 9.69 9.89 9.70
C THR A 45 9.74 9.72 11.23
N GLY A 46 9.21 10.70 11.94
CA GLY A 46 8.99 10.55 13.39
C GLY A 46 7.90 9.52 13.71
N GLY A 47 7.67 9.25 15.00
CA GLY A 47 6.64 8.30 15.46
C GLY A 47 5.22 8.57 14.93
N ARG A 48 4.92 9.80 14.51
CA ARG A 48 3.65 10.18 13.85
C ARG A 48 3.49 9.53 12.48
N VAL A 49 4.55 9.37 11.69
CA VAL A 49 4.51 8.69 10.39
C VAL A 49 4.33 7.18 10.58
N VAL A 50 4.96 6.60 11.60
CA VAL A 50 4.74 5.20 12.00
C VAL A 50 3.27 4.99 12.40
N LEU A 51 2.71 5.87 13.22
CA LEU A 51 1.30 5.82 13.60
C LEU A 51 0.38 5.96 12.38
N ALA A 52 0.69 6.87 11.45
CA ALA A 52 -0.08 7.04 10.23
C ALA A 52 -0.03 5.79 9.32
N ALA A 53 1.13 5.14 9.22
CA ALA A 53 1.28 3.87 8.51
C ALA A 53 0.47 2.74 9.17
N ALA A 54 0.43 2.70 10.51
CA ALA A 54 -0.39 1.74 11.24
C ALA A 54 -1.89 1.96 11.01
N VAL A 55 -2.37 3.21 11.08
CA VAL A 55 -3.76 3.56 10.80
C VAL A 55 -4.13 3.23 9.34
N ALA A 56 -3.25 3.57 8.39
CA ALA A 56 -3.44 3.23 6.98
C ALA A 56 -3.50 1.71 6.76
N GLY A 57 -2.63 0.95 7.43
CA GLY A 57 -2.62 -0.50 7.38
C GLY A 57 -3.88 -1.14 7.96
N LEU A 58 -4.41 -0.59 9.05
CA LEU A 58 -5.66 -1.05 9.65
C LEU A 58 -6.85 -0.79 8.73
N ALA A 59 -6.90 0.41 8.14
CA ALA A 59 -7.90 0.75 7.13
C ALA A 59 -7.80 -0.16 5.89
N ALA A 60 -6.58 -0.49 5.46
CA ALA A 60 -6.36 -1.42 4.35
C ALA A 60 -6.80 -2.84 4.69
N ASP A 61 -6.49 -3.35 5.88
CA ASP A 61 -6.94 -4.66 6.34
C ASP A 61 -8.48 -4.75 6.40
N ALA A 62 -9.15 -3.69 6.87
CA ALA A 62 -10.62 -3.61 6.88
C ALA A 62 -11.21 -3.61 5.46
N ALA A 63 -10.66 -2.80 4.56
CA ALA A 63 -11.10 -2.73 3.18
C ALA A 63 -10.90 -4.06 2.43
N LEU A 64 -9.71 -4.68 2.58
CA LEU A 64 -9.40 -5.98 1.96
C LEU A 64 -10.20 -7.13 2.57
N TYR A 65 -10.49 -7.07 3.87
CA TYR A 65 -11.43 -7.99 4.52
C TYR A 65 -12.83 -7.88 3.89
N GLY A 66 -13.32 -6.66 3.64
CA GLY A 66 -14.58 -6.41 2.95
C GLY A 66 -14.60 -6.99 1.53
N VAL A 67 -13.56 -6.72 0.73
CA VAL A 67 -13.40 -7.28 -0.63
C VAL A 67 -13.42 -8.80 -0.62
N ARG A 68 -12.74 -9.43 0.34
CA ARG A 68 -12.74 -10.89 0.50
C ARG A 68 -14.12 -11.42 0.89
N ARG A 69 -14.81 -10.75 1.81
CA ARG A 69 -16.16 -11.16 2.26
C ARG A 69 -17.20 -11.06 1.15
N ALA A 70 -17.02 -10.13 0.21
CA ALA A 70 -17.83 -10.00 -1.00
C ALA A 70 -17.59 -11.11 -2.04
N GLY A 71 -16.74 -12.10 -1.76
CA GLY A 71 -16.50 -13.24 -2.67
C GLY A 71 -15.62 -12.91 -3.87
N ALA A 72 -14.86 -11.80 -3.83
CA ALA A 72 -13.98 -11.42 -4.93
C ALA A 72 -12.96 -12.52 -5.27
N SER A 73 -12.69 -12.72 -6.56
CA SER A 73 -11.67 -13.68 -7.02
C SER A 73 -10.28 -13.33 -6.48
N ARG A 74 -9.36 -14.29 -6.41
CA ARG A 74 -7.96 -14.03 -5.98
C ARG A 74 -7.28 -12.94 -6.83
N ARG A 75 -7.63 -12.87 -8.12
CA ARG A 75 -7.15 -11.83 -9.04
C ARG A 75 -7.66 -10.44 -8.61
N ALA A 76 -8.96 -10.33 -8.34
CA ALA A 76 -9.58 -9.09 -7.88
C ALA A 76 -9.05 -8.67 -6.50
N GLN A 77 -8.83 -9.61 -5.57
CA GLN A 77 -8.22 -9.32 -4.27
C GLN A 77 -6.79 -8.77 -4.40
N SER A 78 -5.99 -9.34 -5.31
CA SER A 78 -4.62 -8.86 -5.59
C SER A 78 -4.63 -7.44 -6.18
N LEU A 79 -5.56 -7.15 -7.09
CA LEU A 79 -5.72 -5.80 -7.67
C LEU A 79 -6.25 -4.80 -6.65
N ALA A 80 -7.18 -5.22 -5.79
CA ALA A 80 -7.69 -4.39 -4.69
C ALA A 80 -6.56 -4.02 -3.73
N ALA A 81 -5.70 -4.96 -3.34
CA ALA A 81 -4.51 -4.67 -2.53
C ALA A 81 -3.58 -3.68 -3.24
N ALA A 82 -3.36 -3.85 -4.54
CA ALA A 82 -2.51 -2.98 -5.34
C ALA A 82 -3.02 -1.54 -5.47
N GLY A 83 -4.33 -1.32 -5.42
CA GLY A 83 -4.93 0.01 -5.44
C GLY A 83 -5.09 0.61 -4.04
N ILE A 84 -5.69 -0.13 -3.11
CA ILE A 84 -6.09 0.37 -1.78
C ILE A 84 -4.89 0.71 -0.91
N VAL A 85 -3.90 -0.18 -0.85
CA VAL A 85 -2.74 -0.03 0.06
C VAL A 85 -1.94 1.25 -0.22
N PRO A 86 -1.49 1.54 -1.45
CA PRO A 86 -0.73 2.75 -1.71
C PRO A 86 -1.57 4.02 -1.52
N VAL A 87 -2.88 3.98 -1.83
CA VAL A 87 -3.76 5.14 -1.61
C VAL A 87 -3.82 5.50 -0.12
N LEU A 88 -4.11 4.52 0.73
CA LEU A 88 -4.24 4.74 2.17
C LEU A 88 -2.89 5.12 2.80
N LEU A 89 -1.81 4.42 2.42
CA LEU A 89 -0.48 4.67 2.96
C LEU A 89 -0.02 6.10 2.64
N TRP A 90 -0.04 6.51 1.36
CA TRP A 90 0.48 7.83 0.99
C TRP A 90 -0.40 8.96 1.47
N SER A 91 -1.73 8.79 1.46
CA SER A 91 -2.63 9.80 2.03
C SER A 91 -2.36 9.99 3.52
N GLY A 92 -2.18 8.90 4.27
CA GLY A 92 -1.85 8.94 5.69
C GLY A 92 -0.49 9.58 5.97
N VAL A 93 0.55 9.20 5.22
CA VAL A 93 1.90 9.76 5.37
C VAL A 93 1.92 11.26 5.05
N LEU A 94 1.33 11.68 3.92
CA LEU A 94 1.29 13.10 3.54
C LEU A 94 0.52 13.94 4.55
N ALA A 95 -0.62 13.43 5.05
CA ALA A 95 -1.38 14.08 6.11
C ALA A 95 -0.57 14.19 7.41
N ALA A 96 0.13 13.12 7.81
CA ALA A 96 0.97 13.14 9.01
C ALA A 96 2.11 14.14 8.90
N VAL A 97 2.75 14.24 7.74
CA VAL A 97 3.82 15.21 7.49
C VAL A 97 3.27 16.64 7.48
N GLN A 98 2.14 16.88 6.83
CA GLN A 98 1.47 18.19 6.86
C GLN A 98 1.12 18.61 8.29
N LEU A 99 0.58 17.70 9.11
CA LEU A 99 0.23 17.98 10.51
C LEU A 99 1.45 18.13 11.43
N SER A 100 2.58 17.51 11.11
CA SER A 100 3.78 17.53 11.95
C SER A 100 4.69 18.71 11.64
N TYR A 101 4.77 19.11 10.38
CA TYR A 101 5.71 20.11 9.89
C TYR A 101 5.03 21.35 9.29
N GLY A 102 3.70 21.42 9.28
CA GLY A 102 2.94 22.56 8.74
C GLY A 102 3.03 22.70 7.22
N ILE A 103 3.51 21.67 6.51
CA ILE A 103 3.75 21.73 5.07
C ILE A 103 2.41 21.74 4.32
N ARG A 104 2.18 22.79 3.52
CA ARG A 104 1.02 22.89 2.65
C ARG A 104 1.37 22.38 1.25
N TRP A 105 1.01 21.14 0.98
CA TRP A 105 1.14 20.54 -0.35
C TRP A 105 0.12 21.13 -1.32
N SER A 106 0.48 21.24 -2.61
CA SER A 106 -0.52 21.49 -3.65
C SER A 106 -1.41 20.25 -3.82
N ALA A 107 -2.68 20.46 -4.16
CA ALA A 107 -3.60 19.35 -4.44
C ALA A 107 -3.10 18.46 -5.59
N GLU A 108 -2.42 19.06 -6.57
CA GLU A 108 -1.77 18.36 -7.69
C GLU A 108 -0.67 17.42 -7.22
N LEU A 109 0.14 17.82 -6.24
CA LEU A 109 1.22 16.99 -5.70
C LEU A 109 0.66 15.83 -4.90
N VAL A 110 -0.30 16.09 -4.00
CA VAL A 110 -0.95 15.01 -3.22
C VAL A 110 -1.66 14.03 -4.15
N GLY A 111 -2.45 14.56 -5.09
CA GLY A 111 -3.16 13.77 -6.09
C GLY A 111 -2.20 12.96 -6.95
N GLY A 112 -1.11 13.58 -7.43
CA GLY A 112 -0.08 12.91 -8.23
C GLY A 112 0.60 11.77 -7.48
N VAL A 113 1.04 11.99 -6.24
CA VAL A 113 1.68 10.94 -5.43
C VAL A 113 0.74 9.77 -5.17
N VAL A 114 -0.51 10.06 -4.78
CA VAL A 114 -1.50 9.02 -4.46
C VAL A 114 -1.91 8.25 -5.72
N ALA A 115 -2.31 8.96 -6.77
CA ALA A 115 -2.81 8.36 -8.01
C ALA A 115 -1.71 7.58 -8.74
N VAL A 116 -0.52 8.17 -8.93
CA VAL A 116 0.58 7.50 -9.63
C VAL A 116 1.05 6.28 -8.84
N SER A 117 1.08 6.33 -7.50
CA SER A 117 1.46 5.15 -6.70
C SER A 117 0.48 4.01 -6.89
N ALA A 118 -0.82 4.30 -6.85
CA ALA A 118 -1.86 3.30 -7.08
C ALA A 118 -1.82 2.72 -8.50
N LEU A 119 -1.72 3.58 -9.51
CA LEU A 119 -1.67 3.17 -10.91
C LEU A 119 -0.45 2.31 -11.23
N VAL A 120 0.74 2.71 -10.75
CA VAL A 120 1.98 1.94 -10.94
C VAL A 120 1.89 0.59 -10.25
N SER A 121 1.39 0.55 -9.01
CA SER A 121 1.19 -0.70 -8.26
C SER A 121 0.21 -1.65 -8.95
N VAL A 122 -0.93 -1.14 -9.42
CA VAL A 122 -1.92 -1.91 -10.18
C VAL A 122 -1.32 -2.41 -11.50
N LEU A 123 -0.61 -1.55 -12.23
CA LEU A 123 0.04 -1.91 -13.50
C LEU A 123 1.03 -3.07 -13.31
N VAL A 124 1.91 -3.00 -12.31
CA VAL A 124 2.87 -4.09 -12.03
C VAL A 124 2.16 -5.40 -11.69
N VAL A 125 1.09 -5.34 -10.90
CA VAL A 125 0.31 -6.53 -10.55
C VAL A 125 -0.42 -7.09 -11.78
N LEU A 126 -0.96 -6.23 -12.66
CA LEU A 126 -1.57 -6.64 -13.93
C LEU A 126 -0.55 -7.32 -14.83
N LEU A 127 0.63 -6.72 -15.03
CA LEU A 127 1.69 -7.28 -15.86
C LEU A 127 2.17 -8.64 -15.30
N GLY A 128 2.34 -8.76 -13.99
CA GLY A 128 2.69 -10.02 -13.32
C GLY A 128 1.57 -11.08 -13.32
N GLN A 129 0.35 -10.70 -13.72
CA GLN A 129 -0.77 -11.63 -13.93
C GLN A 129 -0.86 -12.10 -15.39
N SER A 130 -0.56 -11.23 -16.35
CA SER A 130 -0.65 -11.52 -17.79
C SER A 130 0.37 -12.55 -18.28
N GLY A 131 1.58 -12.59 -17.71
CA GLY A 131 2.64 -13.54 -18.11
C GLY A 131 2.42 -15.01 -17.72
N ARG A 132 1.22 -15.41 -17.29
CA ARG A 132 0.89 -16.79 -16.83
C ARG A 132 -0.30 -17.42 -17.57
N THR A 133 -0.54 -17.06 -18.83
CA THR A 133 -1.45 -17.85 -19.67
C THR A 133 -0.91 -19.28 -19.81
N PRO A 134 -1.69 -20.32 -19.44
CA PRO A 134 -1.30 -21.69 -19.69
C PRO A 134 -1.15 -21.89 -21.20
N ALA A 135 -0.06 -22.53 -21.63
CA ALA A 135 -0.06 -23.16 -22.95
C ALA A 135 -1.25 -24.14 -22.99
N THR A 136 -2.18 -23.91 -23.90
CA THR A 136 -3.28 -24.83 -24.16
C THR A 136 -2.71 -26.15 -24.72
N PRO A 137 -3.28 -27.31 -24.33
CA PRO A 137 -2.82 -28.63 -24.75
C PRO A 137 -2.94 -28.87 -26.26
#